data_AF-A0A9D3SXV7-F1
#
_entry.id   AF-A0A9D3SXV7-F1
#
_cell.length_a   1.000
_cell.length_b   1.000
_cell.length_c   1.000
_cell.angle_alpha   90.00
_cell.angle_beta   90.00
_cell.angle_gamma   90.00
#
_symmetry.space_group_name_H-M   'P 1'
#
loop_
_entity.id
_entity.type
_entity.pdbx_description
1 polymer ?
#
loop_
_entity_poly.entity_id
_entity_poly.type
_entity_poly.pdbx_seq_one_letter_code
_entity_poly.pdbx_strand_id
1 'polypeptide(L)'
;MGQQREDMRDRLSHMKEVSSRVGVPNGVEETSSTSDSFSNVDLEDLQQQAVVFDNDSSLDKVFEEAQDIRREIQLIRLDVKKLKEQNSRMLNEVNMNTIKRDSNAIAKDIKSRGEGVLTRLQKMDARSKELEDKHGPNSAVVRIARTQYMCLSNNFRDVMFNYNETEMSHRETCKMHLQRQLEIVGRDVTGEEIEEMIESGNWNVFNENILTEGKTSRSALDQIESRHRDLVELESRIQSIHELFLDVAMLVEEQGPMMNTIQANIHNTDVAIGEAMIKLNTAKRYDKNNPFKKMFCGCFPCYK
;
A
#
# COMPACT_ATOMS: atom_id res chain seq x y z
N MET A 1 -0.45 -10.48 26.06
CA MET A 1 0.06 -11.22 24.87
C MET A 1 0.20 -12.72 25.10
N GLY A 2 0.55 -13.20 26.31
CA GLY A 2 0.65 -14.65 26.61
C GLY A 2 -0.70 -15.37 26.68
N GLN A 3 -1.68 -14.81 27.40
CA GLN A 3 -3.00 -15.44 27.64
C GLN A 3 -3.78 -15.75 26.34
N GLN A 4 -3.76 -14.85 25.35
CA GLN A 4 -4.45 -15.06 24.06
C GLN A 4 -3.77 -16.12 23.18
N ARG A 5 -2.45 -16.33 23.34
CA ARG A 5 -1.73 -17.39 22.63
C ARG A 5 -2.00 -18.76 23.23
N GLU A 6 -2.20 -18.85 24.54
CA GLU A 6 -2.63 -20.08 25.20
C GLU A 6 -4.07 -20.45 24.85
N ASP A 7 -5.00 -19.48 24.93
CA ASP A 7 -6.41 -19.71 24.59
C ASP A 7 -6.62 -20.13 23.12
N MET A 8 -5.83 -19.58 22.18
CA MET A 8 -5.84 -20.05 20.78
C MET A 8 -5.25 -21.45 20.60
N ARG A 9 -4.25 -21.83 21.39
CA ARG A 9 -3.60 -23.15 21.32
C ARG A 9 -4.53 -24.23 21.85
N ASP A 10 -5.32 -23.93 22.88
CA ASP A 10 -6.35 -24.82 23.42
C ASP A 10 -7.50 -25.03 22.43
N ARG A 11 -7.96 -23.97 21.75
CA ARG A 11 -9.02 -24.09 20.74
C ARG A 11 -8.58 -24.91 19.53
N LEU A 12 -7.32 -24.79 19.10
CA LEU A 12 -6.75 -25.60 18.02
C LEU A 12 -6.66 -27.09 18.42
N SER A 13 -6.28 -27.36 19.66
CA SER A 13 -6.18 -28.72 20.21
C SER A 13 -7.55 -29.37 20.31
N HIS A 14 -8.55 -28.62 20.79
CA HIS A 14 -9.94 -29.06 20.86
C HIS A 14 -10.54 -29.34 19.46
N MET A 15 -10.25 -28.50 18.45
CA MET A 15 -10.69 -28.80 17.07
C MET A 15 -10.05 -30.07 16.50
N LYS A 16 -8.74 -30.28 16.73
CA LYS A 16 -8.04 -31.49 16.27
C LYS A 16 -8.59 -32.75 16.94
N GLU A 17 -8.98 -32.64 18.21
CA GLU A 17 -9.59 -33.74 18.95
C GLU A 17 -11.03 -34.04 18.46
N VAL A 18 -11.81 -33.01 18.13
CA VAL A 18 -13.13 -33.19 17.50
C VAL A 18 -13.00 -33.79 16.09
N SER A 19 -12.00 -33.37 15.32
CA SER A 19 -11.75 -33.90 13.96
C SER A 19 -11.24 -35.34 13.96
N SER A 20 -10.54 -35.78 15.01
CA SER A 20 -10.09 -37.17 15.14
C SER A 20 -11.19 -38.09 15.68
N ARG A 21 -12.17 -37.55 16.42
CA ARG A 21 -13.38 -38.27 16.85
C ARG A 21 -14.40 -38.47 15.71
N VAL A 22 -14.39 -37.60 14.70
CA VAL A 22 -15.17 -37.75 13.47
C VAL A 22 -14.25 -38.38 12.41
N GLY A 23 -14.04 -39.70 12.51
CA GLY A 23 -13.20 -40.42 11.55
C GLY A 23 -13.72 -40.26 10.12
N VAL A 24 -12.94 -39.61 9.27
CA VAL A 24 -13.04 -39.75 7.81
C VAL A 24 -12.33 -41.06 7.44
N PRO A 25 -13.00 -42.07 6.86
CA PRO A 25 -12.29 -43.23 6.36
C PRO A 25 -11.57 -42.85 5.07
N ASN A 26 -10.24 -42.82 5.13
CA ASN A 26 -9.39 -42.93 3.94
C ASN A 26 -9.35 -44.41 3.53
N GLY A 27 -9.94 -44.74 2.38
CA GLY A 27 -9.86 -46.07 1.79
C GLY A 27 -10.69 -46.14 0.51
N VAL A 28 -10.00 -46.17 -0.63
CA VAL A 28 -10.60 -46.48 -1.93
C VAL A 28 -10.77 -48.00 -2.01
N GLU A 29 -12.00 -48.50 -1.94
CA GLU A 29 -12.36 -49.83 -2.44
C GLU A 29 -13.74 -49.76 -3.11
N GLU A 30 -13.77 -50.07 -4.40
CA GLU A 30 -14.98 -50.31 -5.17
C GLU A 30 -15.63 -51.61 -4.69
N THR A 31 -16.82 -51.54 -4.07
CA THR A 31 -17.78 -52.65 -4.12
C THR A 31 -19.20 -52.13 -4.24
N SER A 32 -19.84 -52.51 -5.35
CA SER A 32 -21.26 -52.34 -5.62
C SER A 32 -22.12 -53.18 -4.67
N SER A 33 -23.11 -52.57 -4.00
CA SER A 33 -24.41 -53.22 -3.75
C SER A 33 -25.47 -52.22 -3.32
N THR A 34 -26.60 -52.33 -4.00
CA THR A 34 -27.84 -51.56 -3.99
C THR A 34 -28.58 -51.46 -2.66
N SER A 35 -29.21 -50.30 -2.38
CA SER A 35 -30.58 -50.23 -1.87
C SER A 35 -31.11 -48.80 -1.95
N ASP A 36 -32.10 -48.60 -2.81
CA ASP A 36 -32.88 -47.37 -2.96
C ASP A 36 -33.66 -47.02 -1.69
N SER A 37 -33.66 -45.74 -1.32
CA SER A 37 -34.86 -44.97 -0.91
C SER A 37 -34.43 -43.66 -0.25
N PHE A 38 -34.15 -42.64 -1.05
CA PHE A 38 -34.16 -41.25 -0.59
C PHE A 38 -35.19 -40.47 -1.39
N SER A 39 -36.20 -39.98 -0.67
CA SER A 39 -37.26 -39.13 -1.17
C SER A 39 -36.69 -37.82 -1.71
N ASN A 40 -37.10 -37.49 -2.94
CA ASN A 40 -36.91 -36.20 -3.60
C ASN A 40 -37.21 -35.03 -2.64
N VAL A 41 -36.19 -34.23 -2.37
CA VAL A 41 -36.35 -32.82 -2.02
C VAL A 41 -35.67 -32.07 -3.15
N ASP A 42 -36.46 -31.36 -3.95
CA ASP A 42 -35.97 -30.47 -5.00
C ASP A 42 -35.00 -29.46 -4.35
N LEU A 43 -33.71 -29.74 -4.49
CA LEU A 43 -32.66 -28.79 -4.21
C LEU A 43 -32.55 -27.97 -5.50
N GLU A 44 -33.14 -26.78 -5.50
CA GLU A 44 -32.87 -25.78 -6.52
C GLU A 44 -31.34 -25.69 -6.71
N ASP A 45 -30.95 -25.69 -7.98
CA ASP A 45 -29.61 -25.81 -8.52
C ASP A 45 -28.68 -24.70 -8.00
N LEU A 46 -28.25 -24.82 -6.74
CA LEU A 46 -27.14 -24.05 -6.20
C LEU A 46 -25.91 -24.62 -6.87
N GLN A 47 -25.50 -23.97 -7.97
CA GLN A 47 -24.19 -24.14 -8.56
C GLN A 47 -23.16 -23.93 -7.45
N GLN A 48 -22.75 -25.04 -6.85
CA GLN A 48 -21.74 -25.07 -5.83
C GLN A 48 -20.43 -24.87 -6.58
N GLN A 49 -20.07 -23.61 -6.81
CA GLN A 49 -18.76 -23.23 -7.33
C GLN A 49 -17.77 -23.68 -6.26
N ALA A 50 -17.25 -24.90 -6.42
CA ALA A 50 -16.20 -25.40 -5.56
C ALA A 50 -15.08 -24.36 -5.57
N VAL A 51 -14.72 -23.85 -4.39
CA VAL A 51 -13.50 -23.06 -4.23
C VAL A 51 -12.36 -24.06 -4.37
N VAL A 52 -12.02 -24.36 -5.63
CA VAL A 52 -10.77 -25.00 -5.98
C VAL A 52 -9.72 -23.97 -5.57
N PHE A 53 -9.04 -24.23 -4.45
CA PHE A 53 -7.77 -23.60 -4.15
C PHE A 53 -6.77 -24.16 -5.15
N ASP A 54 -6.90 -23.71 -6.40
CA ASP A 54 -5.84 -23.86 -7.37
C ASP A 54 -4.70 -23.01 -6.80
N ASN A 55 -3.57 -23.64 -6.51
CA ASN A 55 -2.31 -22.91 -6.30
C ASN A 55 -1.94 -22.30 -7.66
N ASP A 56 -2.71 -21.30 -8.06
CA ASP A 56 -2.67 -20.71 -9.38
C ASP A 56 -1.36 -19.94 -9.48
N SER A 57 -0.49 -20.36 -10.40
CA SER A 57 0.73 -19.64 -10.80
C SER A 57 0.51 -18.13 -10.96
N SER A 58 -0.72 -17.73 -11.28
CA SER A 58 -1.14 -16.33 -11.39
C SER A 58 -1.05 -15.56 -10.07
N LEU A 59 -1.41 -16.16 -8.94
CA LEU A 59 -1.31 -15.51 -7.63
C LEU A 59 0.13 -15.32 -7.19
N ASP A 60 0.99 -16.30 -7.44
CA ASP A 60 2.42 -16.20 -7.11
C ASP A 60 3.06 -15.00 -7.83
N LYS A 61 2.72 -14.81 -9.11
CA LYS A 61 3.19 -13.66 -9.91
C LYS A 61 2.67 -12.33 -9.35
N VAL A 62 1.43 -12.28 -8.87
CA VAL A 62 0.85 -11.08 -8.23
C VAL A 62 1.61 -10.77 -6.95
N PHE A 63 1.89 -11.77 -6.11
CA PHE A 63 2.61 -11.58 -4.85
C PHE A 63 4.08 -11.21 -5.05
N GLU A 64 4.76 -11.82 -6.02
CA GLU A 64 6.15 -11.50 -6.37
C GLU A 64 6.28 -10.03 -6.80
N GLU A 65 5.42 -9.59 -7.72
CA GLU A 65 5.43 -8.19 -8.17
C GLU A 65 5.03 -7.22 -7.04
N ALA A 66 4.02 -7.59 -6.23
CA ALA A 66 3.62 -6.78 -5.09
C ALA A 66 4.74 -6.65 -4.05
N GLN A 67 5.53 -7.70 -3.82
CA GLN A 67 6.68 -7.69 -2.92
C GLN A 67 7.79 -6.80 -3.45
N ASP A 68 8.08 -6.86 -4.75
CA ASP A 68 9.05 -6.00 -5.40
C ASP A 68 8.68 -4.52 -5.30
N ILE A 69 7.44 -4.17 -5.64
CA ILE A 69 6.93 -2.80 -5.52
C ILE A 69 7.02 -2.33 -4.07
N ARG A 70 6.61 -3.17 -3.12
CA ARG A 70 6.71 -2.86 -1.69
C ARG A 70 8.15 -2.58 -1.27
N ARG A 71 9.12 -3.35 -1.76
CA ARG A 71 10.55 -3.13 -1.48
C ARG A 71 11.00 -1.77 -1.99
N GLU A 72 10.69 -1.43 -3.24
CA GLU A 72 11.06 -0.12 -3.82
C GLU A 72 10.43 1.04 -3.06
N ILE A 73 9.15 0.95 -2.67
CA ILE A 73 8.49 1.97 -1.84
C ILE A 73 9.21 2.14 -0.49
N GLN A 74 9.67 1.06 0.14
CA GLN A 74 10.45 1.17 1.38
C GLN A 74 11.82 1.81 1.17
N LEU A 75 12.49 1.53 0.05
CA LEU A 75 13.76 2.18 -0.29
C LEU A 75 13.56 3.68 -0.50
N ILE A 76 12.51 4.09 -1.23
CA ILE A 76 12.16 5.51 -1.39
C ILE A 76 11.91 6.15 -0.01
N ARG A 77 11.19 5.48 0.91
CA ARG A 77 10.98 6.01 2.28
C ARG A 77 12.29 6.27 3.02
N LEU A 78 13.25 5.35 2.91
CA LEU A 78 14.56 5.49 3.54
C LEU A 78 15.34 6.65 2.91
N ASP A 79 15.31 6.77 1.59
CA ASP A 79 15.96 7.84 0.85
C ASP A 79 15.36 9.21 1.20
N VAL A 80 14.03 9.34 1.31
CA VAL A 80 13.35 10.56 1.77
C VAL A 80 13.79 10.95 3.18
N LYS A 81 13.88 9.97 4.10
CA LYS A 81 14.36 10.22 5.46
C LYS A 81 15.81 10.71 5.45
N LYS A 82 16.67 10.07 4.66
CA LYS A 82 18.08 10.45 4.53
C LYS A 82 18.22 11.86 3.94
N LEU A 83 17.42 12.19 2.92
CA LEU A 83 17.37 13.52 2.33
C LEU A 83 16.98 14.58 3.37
N LYS A 84 15.96 14.30 4.19
CA LYS A 84 15.55 15.21 5.28
C LYS A 84 16.69 15.47 6.28
N GLU A 85 17.43 14.42 6.65
CA GLU A 85 18.60 14.55 7.53
C GLU A 85 19.71 15.37 6.88
N GLN A 86 19.99 15.18 5.60
CA GLN A 86 20.99 15.97 4.87
C GLN A 86 20.58 17.44 4.70
N ASN A 87 19.31 17.69 4.38
CA ASN A 87 18.75 19.03 4.29
C ASN A 87 18.89 19.77 5.63
N SER A 88 18.66 19.09 6.76
CA SER A 88 18.87 19.68 8.09
C SER A 88 20.35 19.98 8.37
N ARG A 89 21.28 19.10 7.98
CA ARG A 89 22.72 19.34 8.15
C ARG A 89 23.22 20.51 7.30
N MET A 90 22.69 20.66 6.08
CA MET A 90 23.04 21.76 5.17
C MET A 90 22.71 23.16 5.74
N LEU A 91 21.82 23.23 6.71
CA LEU A 91 21.45 24.49 7.36
C LEU A 91 22.41 24.87 8.48
N ASN A 92 23.08 23.89 9.09
CA ASN A 92 23.86 24.07 10.31
C ASN A 92 25.38 24.18 10.07
N GLU A 93 25.87 23.74 8.92
CA GLU A 93 27.31 23.68 8.61
C GLU A 93 27.72 24.70 7.55
N VAL A 94 28.98 25.15 7.58
CA VAL A 94 29.51 26.27 6.76
C VAL A 94 30.10 25.80 5.42
N ASN A 95 30.37 24.49 5.23
CA ASN A 95 31.04 23.97 4.03
C ASN A 95 30.29 22.77 3.44
N MET A 96 29.71 22.95 2.25
CA MET A 96 28.48 22.26 1.83
C MET A 96 28.58 21.39 0.58
N ASN A 97 29.71 21.39 -0.11
CA ASN A 97 29.75 20.85 -1.48
C ASN A 97 29.57 19.32 -1.55
N THR A 98 30.01 18.56 -0.54
CA THR A 98 29.83 17.10 -0.51
C THR A 98 28.41 16.73 -0.13
N ILE A 99 27.85 17.37 0.91
CA ILE A 99 26.47 17.12 1.37
C ILE A 99 25.46 17.47 0.26
N LYS A 100 25.69 18.57 -0.47
CA LYS A 100 24.85 18.96 -1.62
C LYS A 100 24.85 17.91 -2.72
N ARG A 101 26.02 17.42 -3.13
CA ARG A 101 26.12 16.35 -4.15
C ARG A 101 25.38 15.10 -3.71
N ASP A 102 25.49 14.73 -2.44
CA ASP A 102 24.79 13.58 -1.90
C ASP A 102 23.27 13.79 -1.91
N SER A 103 22.76 14.96 -1.49
CA SER A 103 21.33 15.28 -1.54
C SER A 103 20.77 15.19 -2.96
N ASN A 104 21.49 15.73 -3.94
CA ASN A 104 21.05 15.73 -5.33
C ASN A 104 21.08 14.32 -5.93
N ALA A 105 22.07 13.50 -5.55
CA ALA A 105 22.11 12.08 -5.92
C ALA A 105 20.92 11.32 -5.33
N ILE A 106 20.58 11.55 -4.05
CA ILE A 106 19.41 10.93 -3.42
C ILE A 106 18.11 11.34 -4.10
N ALA A 107 17.94 12.63 -4.40
CA ALA A 107 16.74 13.10 -5.09
C ALA A 107 16.59 12.46 -6.49
N LYS A 108 17.69 12.32 -7.22
CA LYS A 108 17.70 11.62 -8.51
C LYS A 108 17.35 10.14 -8.38
N ASP A 109 17.88 9.46 -7.37
CA ASP A 109 17.58 8.06 -7.09
C ASP A 109 16.10 7.88 -6.69
N ILE A 110 15.55 8.77 -5.86
CA ILE A 110 14.12 8.80 -5.50
C ILE A 110 13.27 8.93 -6.77
N LYS A 111 13.60 9.87 -7.66
CA LYS A 111 12.87 10.06 -8.92
C LYS A 111 12.89 8.79 -9.77
N SER A 112 14.07 8.22 -10.01
CA SER A 112 14.22 7.03 -10.84
C SER A 112 13.48 5.82 -10.26
N ARG A 113 13.54 5.61 -8.94
CA ARG A 113 12.76 4.57 -8.26
C ARG A 113 11.26 4.84 -8.36
N GLY A 114 10.84 6.09 -8.22
CA GLY A 114 9.44 6.51 -8.35
C GLY A 114 8.85 6.18 -9.73
N GLU A 115 9.56 6.53 -10.81
CA GLU A 115 9.19 6.17 -12.18
C GLU A 115 9.11 4.66 -12.38
N GLY A 116 10.06 3.92 -11.80
CA GLY A 116 10.08 2.46 -11.81
C GLY A 116 8.88 1.83 -11.08
N VAL A 117 8.50 2.37 -9.92
CA VAL A 117 7.32 1.95 -9.17
C VAL A 117 6.04 2.25 -9.96
N LEU A 118 5.94 3.43 -10.56
CA LEU A 118 4.79 3.82 -11.39
C LEU A 118 4.57 2.82 -12.53
N THR A 119 5.62 2.49 -13.27
CA THR A 119 5.58 1.53 -14.38
C THR A 119 5.13 0.14 -13.90
N ARG A 120 5.63 -0.31 -12.74
CA ARG A 120 5.25 -1.61 -12.16
C ARG A 120 3.79 -1.62 -11.68
N LEU A 121 3.30 -0.52 -11.10
CA LEU A 121 1.90 -0.38 -10.69
C LEU A 121 0.96 -0.43 -11.90
N GLN A 122 1.28 0.25 -13.00
CA GLN A 122 0.52 0.19 -14.25
C GLN A 122 0.47 -1.24 -14.82
N LYS A 123 1.61 -1.96 -14.80
CA LYS A 123 1.67 -3.36 -15.23
C LYS A 123 0.83 -4.27 -14.35
N MET A 124 0.82 -4.01 -13.04
CA MET A 124 0.02 -4.76 -12.07
C MET A 124 -1.48 -4.52 -12.26
N ASP A 125 -1.89 -3.28 -12.55
CA ASP A 125 -3.27 -2.94 -12.90
C ASP A 125 -3.73 -3.66 -14.19
N ALA A 126 -2.91 -3.61 -15.24
CA ALA A 126 -3.18 -4.34 -16.48
C ALA A 126 -3.34 -5.85 -16.24
N ARG A 127 -2.48 -6.45 -15.42
CA ARG A 127 -2.61 -7.88 -15.03
C ARG A 127 -3.90 -8.13 -14.25
N SER A 128 -4.28 -7.22 -13.36
CA SER A 128 -5.53 -7.35 -12.61
C SER A 128 -6.74 -7.39 -13.55
N LYS A 129 -6.73 -6.59 -14.63
CA LYS A 129 -7.77 -6.60 -15.67
C LYS A 129 -7.77 -7.90 -16.48
N GLU A 130 -6.59 -8.39 -16.89
CA GLU A 130 -6.48 -9.69 -17.58
C GLU A 130 -7.00 -10.87 -16.74
N LEU A 131 -6.75 -10.86 -15.42
CA LEU A 131 -7.25 -11.89 -14.51
C LEU A 131 -8.77 -11.81 -14.35
N GLU A 132 -9.33 -10.61 -14.37
CA GLU A 132 -10.77 -10.39 -14.36
C GLU A 132 -11.44 -10.96 -15.60
N ASP A 133 -10.86 -10.75 -16.79
CA ASP A 133 -11.36 -11.32 -18.04
C ASP A 133 -11.33 -12.86 -18.04
N LYS A 134 -10.32 -13.46 -17.40
CA LYS A 134 -10.12 -14.93 -17.36
C LYS A 134 -10.98 -15.64 -16.32
N HIS A 135 -11.04 -15.11 -15.10
CA HIS A 135 -11.66 -15.80 -13.96
C HIS A 135 -12.98 -15.16 -13.51
N GLY A 136 -13.35 -14.03 -14.12
CA GLY A 136 -14.50 -13.22 -13.74
C GLY A 136 -14.20 -12.26 -12.57
N PRO A 137 -15.00 -11.18 -12.44
CA PRO A 137 -14.77 -10.08 -11.49
C PRO A 137 -14.80 -10.50 -10.02
N ASN A 138 -15.48 -11.59 -9.69
CA ASN A 138 -15.70 -12.06 -8.33
C ASN A 138 -14.72 -13.15 -7.88
N SER A 139 -13.77 -13.57 -8.74
CA SER A 139 -12.74 -14.53 -8.39
C SER A 139 -11.87 -14.03 -7.23
N ALA A 140 -11.46 -14.95 -6.35
CA ALA A 140 -10.56 -14.65 -5.25
C ALA A 140 -9.21 -14.09 -5.74
N VAL A 141 -8.68 -14.63 -6.85
CA VAL A 141 -7.42 -14.18 -7.46
C VAL A 141 -7.50 -12.71 -7.89
N VAL A 142 -8.60 -12.35 -8.55
CA VAL A 142 -8.88 -10.98 -9.02
C VAL A 142 -9.03 -10.02 -7.84
N ARG A 143 -9.78 -10.42 -6.81
CA ARG A 143 -9.94 -9.62 -5.58
C ARG A 143 -8.61 -9.35 -4.89
N ILE A 144 -7.74 -10.37 -4.80
CA ILE A 144 -6.40 -10.24 -4.21
C ILE A 144 -5.55 -9.28 -5.04
N ALA A 145 -5.48 -9.46 -6.36
CA ALA A 145 -4.71 -8.59 -7.25
C ALA A 145 -5.14 -7.11 -7.14
N ARG A 146 -6.45 -6.86 -7.19
CA ARG A 146 -7.06 -5.54 -7.01
C ARG A 146 -6.69 -4.90 -5.67
N THR A 147 -6.85 -5.65 -4.58
CA THR A 147 -6.54 -5.18 -3.23
C THR A 147 -5.07 -4.83 -3.08
N GLN A 148 -4.17 -5.67 -3.61
CA GLN A 148 -2.73 -5.42 -3.55
C GLN A 148 -2.37 -4.16 -4.35
N TYR A 149 -2.91 -4.00 -5.57
CA TYR A 149 -2.68 -2.82 -6.40
C TYR A 149 -3.10 -1.54 -5.65
N MET A 150 -4.32 -1.50 -5.14
CA MET A 150 -4.83 -0.36 -4.38
C MET A 150 -3.97 -0.02 -3.16
N CYS A 151 -3.58 -1.04 -2.37
CA CYS A 151 -2.76 -0.84 -1.19
C CYS A 151 -1.38 -0.27 -1.54
N LEU A 152 -0.76 -0.77 -2.61
CA LEU A 152 0.55 -0.32 -3.05
C LEU A 152 0.50 1.08 -3.66
N SER A 153 -0.51 1.39 -4.48
CA SER A 153 -0.71 2.72 -5.05
C SER A 153 -0.91 3.79 -3.97
N ASN A 154 -1.72 3.50 -2.93
CA ASN A 154 -1.88 4.43 -1.80
C ASN A 154 -0.58 4.60 -1.01
N ASN A 155 0.14 3.52 -0.72
CA ASN A 155 1.45 3.61 -0.06
C ASN A 155 2.45 4.41 -0.88
N PHE A 156 2.46 4.24 -2.20
CA PHE A 156 3.33 4.99 -3.10
C PHE A 156 2.98 6.47 -3.07
N ARG A 157 1.68 6.83 -3.19
CA ARG A 157 1.19 8.20 -3.03
C ARG A 157 1.66 8.83 -1.74
N ASP A 158 1.51 8.16 -0.61
CA ASP A 158 1.91 8.70 0.69
C ASP A 158 3.40 8.99 0.73
N VAL A 159 4.22 8.10 0.18
CA VAL A 159 5.68 8.26 0.18
C VAL A 159 6.12 9.39 -0.75
N MET A 160 5.51 9.49 -1.93
CA MET A 160 5.78 10.61 -2.84
C MET A 160 5.36 11.94 -2.21
N PHE A 161 4.17 12.00 -1.59
CA PHE A 161 3.71 13.18 -0.87
C PHE A 161 4.70 13.62 0.21
N ASN A 162 5.20 12.68 1.02
CA ASN A 162 6.22 12.97 2.03
C ASN A 162 7.54 13.49 1.43
N TYR A 163 7.93 13.02 0.24
CA TYR A 163 9.07 13.57 -0.48
C TYR A 163 8.85 15.03 -0.86
N ASN A 164 7.70 15.36 -1.46
CA ASN A 164 7.37 16.75 -1.82
C ASN A 164 7.34 17.67 -0.61
N GLU A 165 6.70 17.26 0.49
CA GLU A 165 6.71 18.02 1.74
C GLU A 165 8.14 18.27 2.25
N THR A 166 9.05 17.31 2.08
CA THR A 166 10.45 17.44 2.48
C THR A 166 11.19 18.47 1.61
N GLU A 167 10.97 18.45 0.29
CA GLU A 167 11.57 19.42 -0.64
C GLU A 167 10.99 20.83 -0.44
N MET A 168 9.66 20.97 -0.31
CA MET A 168 8.99 22.23 -0.02
C MET A 168 9.45 22.82 1.31
N SER A 169 9.60 22.01 2.36
CA SER A 169 10.15 22.48 3.64
C SER A 169 11.60 22.95 3.51
N HIS A 170 12.42 22.28 2.70
CA HIS A 170 13.79 22.72 2.45
C HIS A 170 13.82 24.06 1.69
N ARG A 171 12.89 24.23 0.74
CA ARG A 171 12.74 25.45 -0.06
C ARG A 171 12.42 26.66 0.78
N GLU A 172 11.40 26.55 1.63
CA GLU A 172 11.04 27.62 2.56
C GLU A 172 12.20 27.96 3.51
N THR A 173 12.96 26.95 3.91
CA THR A 173 14.13 27.20 4.76
C THR A 173 15.24 27.94 4.00
N CYS A 174 15.57 27.54 2.77
CA CYS A 174 16.51 28.25 1.91
C CYS A 174 16.07 29.70 1.64
N LYS A 175 14.77 29.92 1.42
CA LYS A 175 14.16 31.24 1.26
C LYS A 175 14.35 32.12 2.49
N MET A 176 14.03 31.62 3.69
CA MET A 176 14.25 32.35 4.95
C MET A 176 15.73 32.70 5.16
N HIS A 177 16.64 31.76 4.85
CA HIS A 177 18.08 32.02 4.95
C HIS A 177 18.54 33.10 3.97
N LEU A 178 18.07 33.07 2.73
CA LEU A 178 18.36 34.10 1.73
C LEU A 178 17.86 35.47 2.19
N GLN A 179 16.62 35.57 2.68
CA GLN A 179 16.05 36.80 3.22
C GLN A 179 16.95 37.40 4.30
N ARG A 180 17.36 36.57 5.28
CA ARG A 180 18.25 37.02 6.35
C ARG A 180 19.62 37.49 5.85
N GLN A 181 20.18 36.85 4.82
CA GLN A 181 21.45 37.30 4.23
C GLN A 181 21.31 38.65 3.54
N LEU A 182 20.15 38.94 2.94
CA LEU A 182 19.86 40.23 2.33
C LEU A 182 19.71 41.34 3.37
N GLU A 183 19.02 41.05 4.48
CA GLU A 183 18.89 41.97 5.63
C GLU A 183 20.28 42.33 6.21
N ILE A 184 21.20 41.37 6.30
CA ILE A 184 22.58 41.61 6.79
C ILE A 184 23.35 42.57 5.86
N VAL A 185 23.10 42.53 4.55
CA VAL A 185 23.69 43.45 3.57
C VAL A 185 22.98 44.81 3.58
N GLY A 186 21.94 44.98 4.41
CA GLY A 186 21.19 46.22 4.56
C GLY A 186 20.07 46.38 3.53
N ARG A 187 19.56 45.28 2.98
CA ARG A 187 18.38 45.28 2.11
C ARG A 187 17.22 44.59 2.79
N ASP A 188 16.21 45.37 3.12
CA ASP A 188 14.92 44.84 3.54
C ASP A 188 14.18 44.35 2.30
N VAL A 189 14.11 43.03 2.14
CA VAL A 189 13.36 42.36 1.07
C VAL A 189 12.33 41.46 1.72
N THR A 190 11.08 41.59 1.30
CA THR A 190 9.98 40.76 1.79
C THR A 190 10.06 39.35 1.20
N GLY A 191 9.44 38.38 1.88
CA GLY A 191 9.35 37.02 1.36
C GLY A 191 8.59 36.94 0.02
N GLU A 192 7.69 37.87 -0.25
CA GLU A 192 6.93 37.94 -1.51
C GLU A 192 7.81 38.43 -2.67
N GLU A 193 8.65 39.44 -2.44
CA GLU A 193 9.63 39.89 -3.44
C GLU A 193 10.67 38.80 -3.75
N ILE A 194 11.08 38.01 -2.75
CA ILE A 194 11.96 36.86 -3.00
C ILE A 194 11.27 35.80 -3.87
N GLU A 195 9.97 35.58 -3.65
CA GLU A 195 9.19 34.66 -4.47
C GLU A 195 9.11 35.14 -5.92
N GLU A 196 8.83 36.43 -6.14
CA GLU A 196 8.80 37.04 -7.48
C GLU A 196 10.17 36.94 -8.17
N MET A 197 11.27 37.08 -7.43
CA MET A 197 12.62 36.89 -7.98
C MET A 197 12.90 35.43 -8.37
N ILE A 198 12.37 34.46 -7.62
CA ILE A 198 12.46 33.03 -7.97
C ILE A 198 11.64 32.75 -9.23
N GLU A 199 10.40 33.23 -9.31
CA GLU A 199 9.50 33.00 -10.44
C GLU A 199 9.95 33.69 -11.73
N SER A 200 10.37 34.95 -11.64
CA SER A 200 10.82 35.74 -12.79
C SER A 200 12.22 35.35 -13.27
N GLY A 201 12.98 34.64 -12.43
CA GLY A 201 14.40 34.36 -12.67
C GLY A 201 15.28 35.62 -12.76
N ASN A 202 14.76 36.79 -12.37
CA ASN A 202 15.45 38.07 -12.50
C ASN A 202 16.12 38.47 -11.19
N TRP A 203 17.35 37.99 -11.02
CA TRP A 203 18.20 38.25 -9.85
C TRP A 203 19.03 39.53 -9.99
N ASN A 204 18.79 40.36 -11.01
CA ASN A 204 19.60 41.57 -11.25
C ASN A 204 19.50 42.60 -10.11
N VAL A 205 18.45 42.51 -9.28
CA VAL A 205 18.30 43.29 -8.04
C VAL A 205 19.57 43.21 -7.18
N PHE A 206 20.28 42.07 -7.13
CA PHE A 206 21.47 41.92 -6.28
C PHE A 206 22.73 42.60 -6.83
N ASN A 207 22.87 42.73 -8.16
CA ASN A 207 24.10 43.24 -8.79
C ASN A 207 24.16 44.78 -8.86
N GLU A 208 23.03 45.47 -8.95
CA GLU A 208 23.04 46.91 -9.28
C GLU A 208 23.40 47.86 -8.14
N ASN A 209 23.33 47.44 -6.87
CA ASN A 209 23.51 48.35 -5.72
C ASN A 209 24.41 47.83 -4.59
N ILE A 210 25.14 46.72 -4.76
CA ILE A 210 26.15 46.29 -3.77
C ILE A 210 27.49 46.99 -4.09
N LEU A 211 27.48 48.31 -3.99
CA LEU A 211 28.67 49.16 -3.91
C LEU A 211 29.03 49.34 -2.44
N THR A 212 29.54 48.31 -1.77
CA THR A 212 30.04 48.46 -0.39
C THR A 212 31.37 47.75 -0.20
N GLU A 213 32.42 48.57 -0.11
CA GLU A 213 33.79 48.20 0.21
C GLU A 213 33.84 47.48 1.57
N GLY A 214 34.21 46.19 1.58
CA GLY A 214 34.42 45.43 2.82
C GLY A 214 34.42 43.91 2.62
N LYS A 215 35.23 43.18 3.42
CA LYS A 215 35.30 41.70 3.39
C LYS A 215 33.96 41.03 3.74
N THR A 216 33.14 41.69 4.56
CA THR A 216 31.82 41.21 5.00
C THR A 216 30.77 41.24 3.88
N SER A 217 30.72 42.34 3.11
CA SER A 217 29.79 42.49 1.98
C SER A 217 30.07 41.45 0.88
N ARG A 218 31.35 41.19 0.58
CA ARG A 218 31.74 40.18 -0.40
C ARG A 218 31.40 38.76 0.03
N SER A 219 31.59 38.43 1.31
CA SER A 219 31.19 37.11 1.84
C SER A 219 29.68 36.91 1.84
N ALA A 220 28.89 37.96 2.06
CA ALA A 220 27.43 37.86 2.02
C ALA A 220 26.92 37.69 0.57
N LEU A 221 27.54 38.38 -0.39
CA LEU A 221 27.30 38.17 -1.82
C LEU A 221 27.54 36.73 -2.25
N ASP A 222 28.69 36.15 -1.88
CA ASP A 222 29.01 34.74 -2.21
C ASP A 222 27.97 33.76 -1.61
N GLN A 223 27.46 34.07 -0.41
CA GLN A 223 26.40 33.29 0.23
C GLN A 223 25.05 33.46 -0.49
N ILE A 224 24.68 34.68 -0.87
CA ILE A 224 23.46 34.97 -1.64
C ILE A 224 23.48 34.20 -2.96
N GLU A 225 24.59 34.28 -3.72
CA GLU A 225 24.74 33.58 -5.00
C GLU A 225 24.66 32.06 -4.81
N SER A 226 25.29 31.52 -3.75
CA SER A 226 25.17 30.11 -3.43
C SER A 226 23.75 29.68 -3.07
N ARG A 227 23.00 30.50 -2.32
CA ARG A 227 21.61 30.18 -1.94
C ARG A 227 20.65 30.29 -3.10
N HIS A 228 20.88 31.25 -4.00
CA HIS A 228 20.17 31.33 -5.27
C HIS A 228 20.34 30.05 -6.08
N ARG A 229 21.58 29.56 -6.27
CA ARG A 229 21.80 28.27 -6.97
C ARG A 229 21.08 27.10 -6.30
N ASP A 230 21.09 27.05 -4.98
CA ASP A 230 20.40 26.01 -4.20
C ASP A 230 18.87 26.05 -4.45
N LEU A 231 18.28 27.24 -4.49
CA LEU A 231 16.85 27.43 -4.78
C LEU A 231 16.49 26.99 -6.20
N VAL A 232 17.28 27.41 -7.21
CA VAL A 232 17.03 27.01 -8.61
C VAL A 232 17.10 25.49 -8.80
N GLU A 233 18.08 24.84 -8.17
CA GLU A 233 18.19 23.38 -8.23
C GLU A 233 17.01 22.69 -7.53
N LEU A 234 16.55 23.25 -6.41
CA LEU A 234 15.40 22.73 -5.68
C LEU A 234 14.09 22.89 -6.46
N GLU A 235 13.87 24.03 -7.12
CA GLU A 235 12.73 24.23 -8.02
C GLU A 235 12.73 23.21 -9.15
N SER A 236 13.90 22.98 -9.77
CA SER A 236 14.03 21.97 -10.81
C SER A 236 13.65 20.57 -10.29
N ARG A 237 14.06 20.22 -9.06
CA ARG A 237 13.68 18.94 -8.43
C ARG A 237 12.18 18.83 -8.17
N ILE A 238 11.57 19.87 -7.59
CA ILE A 238 10.12 19.92 -7.31
C ILE A 238 9.33 19.80 -8.62
N GLN A 239 9.72 20.56 -9.65
CA GLN A 239 9.08 20.49 -10.96
C GLN A 239 9.27 19.11 -11.60
N SER A 240 10.45 18.51 -11.48
CA SER A 240 10.76 17.21 -12.07
C SER A 240 9.94 16.05 -11.50
N ILE A 241 9.40 16.21 -10.29
CA ILE A 241 8.54 15.20 -9.66
C ILE A 241 7.05 15.51 -9.81
N HIS A 242 6.71 16.73 -10.22
CA HIS A 242 5.33 17.16 -10.41
C HIS A 242 4.58 16.25 -11.41
N GLU A 243 5.25 15.86 -12.50
CA GLU A 243 4.70 14.91 -13.48
C GLU A 243 4.34 13.57 -12.83
N LEU A 244 5.25 13.02 -12.01
CA LEU A 244 5.01 11.78 -11.26
C LEU A 244 3.84 11.92 -10.27
N PHE A 245 3.64 13.10 -9.67
CA PHE A 245 2.49 13.36 -8.80
C PHE A 245 1.17 13.36 -9.54
N LEU A 246 1.12 13.96 -10.73
CA LEU A 246 -0.07 13.97 -11.56
C LEU A 246 -0.45 12.53 -11.95
N ASP A 247 0.54 11.72 -12.33
CA ASP A 247 0.32 10.31 -12.66
C ASP A 247 -0.16 9.50 -11.45
N VAL A 248 0.43 9.71 -10.28
CA VAL A 248 -0.01 9.05 -9.04
C VAL A 248 -1.41 9.46 -8.63
N ALA A 249 -1.78 10.73 -8.82
CA ALA A 249 -3.13 11.21 -8.53
C ALA A 249 -4.16 10.54 -9.44
N MET A 250 -3.88 10.43 -10.75
CA MET A 250 -4.73 9.71 -11.70
C MET A 250 -4.89 8.23 -11.33
N LEU A 251 -3.79 7.55 -10.98
CA LEU A 251 -3.84 6.13 -10.58
C LEU A 251 -4.74 5.89 -9.35
N VAL A 252 -4.80 6.84 -8.41
CA VAL A 252 -5.62 6.72 -7.19
C VAL A 252 -7.08 7.09 -7.44
N GLU A 253 -7.36 8.07 -8.30
CA GLU A 253 -8.73 8.46 -8.65
C GLU A 253 -9.50 7.32 -9.33
N GLU A 254 -8.85 6.56 -10.22
CA GLU A 254 -9.45 5.42 -10.93
C GLU A 254 -9.82 4.23 -10.00
N GLN A 255 -9.39 4.23 -8.73
CA GLN A 255 -9.63 3.12 -7.78
C GLN A 255 -10.99 3.15 -7.07
N GLY A 256 -11.70 4.28 -7.09
CA GLY A 256 -12.98 4.45 -6.38
C GLY A 256 -14.03 3.37 -6.69
N PRO A 257 -14.31 3.04 -7.97
CA PRO A 257 -15.28 2.00 -8.34
C PRO A 257 -14.89 0.60 -7.85
N MET A 258 -13.59 0.27 -7.84
CA MET A 258 -13.07 -1.04 -7.45
C MET A 258 -13.25 -1.33 -5.95
N MET A 259 -13.10 -0.30 -5.10
CA MET A 259 -13.29 -0.41 -3.65
C MET A 259 -14.71 -0.86 -3.29
N ASN A 260 -15.71 -0.29 -3.98
CA ASN A 260 -17.12 -0.61 -3.75
C ASN A 260 -17.42 -2.07 -4.08
N THR A 261 -16.81 -2.62 -5.13
CA THR A 261 -16.96 -4.04 -5.51
C THR A 261 -16.33 -4.98 -4.48
N ILE A 262 -15.14 -4.66 -3.95
CA ILE A 262 -14.49 -5.49 -2.92
C ILE A 262 -15.31 -5.50 -1.63
N GLN A 263 -15.77 -4.34 -1.17
CA GLN A 263 -16.59 -4.22 0.03
C GLN A 263 -17.92 -4.97 -0.14
N ALA A 264 -18.59 -4.81 -1.28
CA ALA A 264 -19.81 -5.55 -1.59
C ALA A 264 -19.58 -7.07 -1.59
N ASN A 265 -18.47 -7.54 -2.17
CA ASN A 265 -18.17 -8.97 -2.22
C ASN A 265 -17.77 -9.56 -0.87
N ILE A 266 -17.05 -8.80 -0.02
CA ILE A 266 -16.79 -9.21 1.37
C ILE A 266 -18.11 -9.32 2.13
N HIS A 267 -18.97 -8.30 2.01
CA HIS A 267 -20.29 -8.31 2.63
C HIS A 267 -21.13 -9.51 2.18
N ASN A 268 -21.17 -9.78 0.87
CA ASN A 268 -21.88 -10.93 0.33
C ASN A 268 -21.28 -12.27 0.81
N THR A 269 -19.96 -12.36 0.96
CA THR A 269 -19.30 -13.55 1.51
C THR A 269 -19.70 -13.77 2.98
N ASP A 270 -19.73 -12.69 3.77
CA ASP A 270 -20.14 -12.74 5.18
C ASP A 270 -21.60 -13.20 5.34
N VAL A 271 -22.49 -12.67 4.50
CA VAL A 271 -23.90 -13.11 4.42
C VAL A 271 -23.99 -14.60 4.07
N ALA A 272 -23.27 -15.06 3.04
CA ALA A 272 -23.28 -16.46 2.61
C ALA A 272 -22.76 -17.41 3.70
N ILE A 273 -21.71 -17.01 4.45
CA ILE A 273 -21.20 -17.78 5.59
C ILE A 273 -22.25 -17.83 6.71
N GLY A 274 -22.93 -16.72 6.98
CA GLY A 274 -24.03 -16.68 7.94
C GLY A 274 -25.14 -17.68 7.60
N GLU A 275 -25.57 -17.70 6.34
CA GLU A 275 -26.56 -18.67 5.85
C GLU A 275 -26.07 -20.12 5.94
N ALA A 276 -24.81 -20.38 5.57
CA ALA A 276 -24.20 -21.69 5.69
C ALA A 276 -24.15 -22.16 7.16
N MET A 277 -23.83 -21.28 8.10
CA MET A 277 -23.86 -21.58 9.54
C MET A 277 -25.28 -21.92 10.03
N ILE A 278 -26.31 -21.22 9.53
CA ILE A 278 -27.72 -21.54 9.86
C ILE A 278 -28.08 -22.94 9.34
N LYS A 279 -27.74 -23.25 8.08
CA LYS A 279 -27.98 -24.57 7.48
C LYS A 279 -27.23 -25.67 8.23
N LEU A 280 -25.97 -25.46 8.61
CA LEU A 280 -25.18 -26.42 9.38
C LEU A 280 -25.75 -26.64 10.79
N ASN A 281 -26.17 -25.57 11.49
CA ASN A 281 -26.84 -25.70 12.79
C ASN A 281 -28.15 -26.47 12.70
N THR A 282 -28.89 -26.25 11.62
CA THR A 282 -30.14 -26.97 11.33
C THR A 282 -29.87 -28.45 11.04
N ALA A 283 -28.88 -28.75 10.21
CA ALA A 283 -28.42 -30.13 9.96
C ALA A 283 -27.95 -30.82 11.24
N LYS A 284 -27.21 -30.14 12.11
CA LYS A 284 -26.80 -30.66 13.43
C LYS A 284 -27.99 -30.95 14.34
N ARG A 285 -29.05 -30.11 14.31
CA ARG A 285 -30.29 -30.37 15.03
C ARG A 285 -31.01 -31.60 14.48
N TYR A 286 -31.11 -31.74 13.16
CA TYR A 286 -31.70 -32.92 12.53
C TYR A 286 -30.90 -34.19 12.85
N ASP A 287 -29.57 -34.14 12.81
CA ASP A 287 -28.72 -35.29 13.17
C ASP A 287 -28.89 -35.69 14.64
N LYS A 288 -28.91 -34.71 15.57
CA LYS A 288 -29.16 -34.97 17.00
C LYS A 288 -30.56 -35.52 17.26
N ASN A 289 -31.54 -35.13 16.46
CA ASN A 289 -32.92 -35.58 16.57
C ASN A 289 -33.25 -36.75 15.64
N ASN A 290 -32.25 -37.34 14.98
CA ASN A 290 -32.44 -38.44 14.06
C ASN A 290 -33.05 -39.64 14.81
N PRO A 291 -34.30 -40.05 14.49
CA PRO A 291 -35.00 -41.11 15.20
C PRO A 291 -34.28 -42.46 15.07
N PHE A 292 -33.56 -42.72 13.97
CA PHE A 292 -32.78 -43.94 13.81
C PHE A 292 -31.58 -43.99 14.77
N LYS A 293 -30.89 -42.86 15.02
CA LYS A 293 -29.84 -42.80 16.06
C LYS A 293 -30.39 -42.98 17.48
N LYS A 294 -31.62 -42.52 17.73
CA LYS A 294 -32.30 -42.70 19.03
C LYS A 294 -32.87 -44.11 19.23
N MET A 295 -33.26 -44.78 18.14
CA MET A 295 -33.85 -46.13 18.15
C MET A 295 -32.77 -47.23 18.31
N PHE A 296 -31.56 -47.01 17.79
CA PHE A 296 -30.42 -47.93 17.94
C PHE A 296 -29.47 -47.59 19.10
N CYS A 297 -29.79 -46.58 19.91
CA CYS A 297 -29.08 -46.30 21.15
C CYS A 297 -29.50 -47.36 22.20
N GLY A 298 -28.56 -48.20 22.64
CA GLY A 298 -28.76 -49.35 23.55
C GLY A 298 -29.24 -49.04 24.97
N CYS A 299 -29.94 -47.91 25.18
CA CYS A 299 -30.48 -47.46 26.46
C CYS A 299 -32.01 -47.53 26.54
N PHE A 300 -32.72 -48.12 25.56
CA PHE A 300 -34.13 -48.48 25.71
C PHE A 300 -34.23 -49.91 26.26
N PRO A 301 -34.61 -50.12 27.53
CA PRO A 301 -34.79 -51.45 28.08
C PRO A 301 -36.00 -52.10 27.40
N CYS A 302 -35.83 -53.33 26.93
CA CYS A 302 -36.94 -54.19 26.53
C CYS A 302 -37.95 -54.27 27.68
N TYR A 303 -39.15 -53.76 27.41
CA TYR A 303 -40.33 -53.91 28.25
C TYR A 303 -40.60 -55.42 28.47
N LYS A 304 -40.64 -55.86 29.73
CA LYS A 304 -41.20 -57.15 30.15
C LYS A 304 -42.58 -56.90 30.74
#